data_AF-A0AAN7VJM9-F1
#
_entry.id   AF-A0AAN7VJM9-F1
#
_cell.length_a   1.000
_cell.length_b   1.000
_cell.length_c   1.000
_cell.angle_alpha   90.00
_cell.angle_beta   90.00
_cell.angle_gamma   90.00
#
_symmetry.space_group_name_H-M   'P 1'
#
loop_
_entity.id
_entity.type
_entity.pdbx_description
1 polymer ?
#
loop_
_entity_poly.entity_id
_entity_poly.type
_entity_poly.pdbx_seq_one_letter_code
_entity_poly.pdbx_strand_id
1 'polypeptide(L)'
;MADITSEPPTVIVSSESTEVRCQEKTRGGLCYEVILSEPEIKATPPKRPNSPANKNVSIQDIEDKLRAAEERRQQLELNKVAALSAQIMKIEEASRKKDEQTNTFISTTRDALEQKMETHIGKREAYINELKTKMKDHIDTVEKTRLSLEQQCDEVRSALEDKMNSASTQRDENIKKMLERLKAHEEQVRRVKASNTEKFQQLENTIQEKLDQAKLRREQLEQEQKDKLRTHNTRAVEIKSFQEVRKTEVSTKVETKLMSAEQKREKELQRKLEIVKKNNERQEEIKETIEVTGEVLKTERSKRLETKLTVAEQNREKEIQRKLEVIKKNERRAEIVRQNKANNISENQAVASSG
;
A
#
# COMPACT_ATOMS: atom_id res chain seq x y z
N MET A 1 126.93 -108.68 -132.79
CA MET A 1 128.06 -109.36 -132.11
C MET A 1 127.48 -110.11 -130.93
N ALA A 2 127.51 -111.43 -130.77
CA ALA A 2 128.15 -112.56 -131.47
C ALA A 2 127.16 -113.76 -131.44
N ASP A 3 126.90 -114.46 -132.55
CA ASP A 3 127.55 -115.71 -133.03
C ASP A 3 127.23 -116.95 -132.16
N ILE A 4 126.15 -117.70 -132.45
CA ILE A 4 126.05 -118.97 -133.22
C ILE A 4 126.90 -120.14 -132.67
N THR A 5 126.23 -121.21 -132.21
CA THR A 5 126.52 -122.61 -132.61
C THR A 5 125.28 -123.49 -132.45
N SER A 6 125.02 -124.31 -133.47
CA SER A 6 123.89 -125.23 -133.63
C SER A 6 124.16 -126.64 -133.12
N GLU A 7 123.10 -127.38 -132.79
CA GLU A 7 122.97 -128.83 -133.02
C GLU A 7 121.48 -129.20 -133.25
N PRO A 8 121.13 -129.93 -134.32
CA PRO A 8 119.85 -130.62 -134.52
C PRO A 8 120.06 -132.16 -134.61
N PRO A 9 119.07 -132.99 -134.97
CA PRO A 9 117.65 -133.07 -134.58
C PRO A 9 117.31 -134.48 -134.04
N THR A 10 116.09 -134.71 -133.54
CA THR A 10 115.40 -136.00 -133.77
C THR A 10 113.90 -135.75 -133.79
N VAL A 11 113.32 -135.91 -134.98
CA VAL A 11 111.88 -136.03 -135.20
C VAL A 11 111.46 -137.43 -134.75
N ILE A 12 110.49 -137.52 -133.85
CA ILE A 12 109.59 -138.67 -133.77
C ILE A 12 108.17 -138.13 -133.76
N VAL A 13 107.54 -138.26 -134.93
CA VAL A 13 106.09 -138.18 -135.11
C VAL A 13 105.47 -139.40 -134.42
N SER A 14 104.49 -139.20 -133.55
CA SER A 14 103.58 -140.26 -133.10
C SER A 14 102.18 -139.70 -132.87
N SER A 15 101.38 -139.75 -133.93
CA SER A 15 99.91 -139.83 -133.99
C SER A 15 99.09 -139.52 -132.73
N GLU A 16 98.36 -138.39 -132.78
CA GLU A 16 97.21 -138.04 -131.93
C GLU A 16 96.08 -139.08 -132.02
N SER A 17 95.47 -139.44 -130.89
CA SER A 17 94.22 -140.22 -130.83
C SER A 17 93.09 -139.35 -130.31
N THR A 18 92.45 -138.58 -131.20
CA THR A 18 91.19 -137.87 -130.91
C THR A 18 90.03 -138.87 -130.92
N GLU A 19 89.33 -139.03 -129.79
CA GLU A 19 88.17 -139.93 -129.66
C GLU A 19 86.86 -139.13 -129.57
N VAL A 20 85.86 -139.50 -130.36
CA VAL A 20 84.52 -138.90 -130.33
C VAL A 20 83.54 -139.89 -129.72
N ARG A 21 82.83 -139.47 -128.67
CA ARG A 21 81.91 -140.31 -127.90
C ARG A 21 80.53 -139.66 -127.79
N CYS A 22 79.54 -140.47 -127.39
CA CYS A 22 78.16 -140.01 -127.09
C CYS A 22 77.51 -139.21 -128.23
N GLN A 23 77.58 -139.74 -129.45
CA GLN A 23 76.99 -139.10 -130.64
C GLN A 23 75.47 -139.32 -130.68
N GLU A 24 74.68 -138.26 -130.46
CA GLU A 24 73.21 -138.30 -130.58
C GLU A 24 72.72 -137.42 -131.74
N LYS A 25 72.07 -138.07 -132.71
CA LYS A 25 71.45 -137.43 -133.87
C LYS A 25 69.96 -137.21 -133.60
N THR A 26 69.53 -135.96 -133.67
CA THR A 26 68.11 -135.60 -133.75
C THR A 26 67.84 -134.84 -135.05
N ARG A 27 66.56 -134.68 -135.43
CA ARG A 27 66.16 -134.02 -136.69
C ARG A 27 66.68 -132.58 -136.83
N GLY A 28 67.00 -131.91 -135.71
CA GLY A 28 67.50 -130.54 -135.66
C GLY A 28 69.04 -130.39 -135.63
N GLY A 29 69.79 -131.49 -135.63
CA GLY A 29 71.25 -131.45 -135.58
C GLY A 29 71.86 -132.63 -134.83
N LEU A 30 73.17 -132.67 -134.87
CA LEU A 30 73.97 -133.70 -134.23
C LEU A 30 74.76 -133.07 -133.06
N CYS A 31 74.65 -133.65 -131.87
CA CYS A 31 75.57 -133.39 -130.77
C CYS A 31 76.49 -134.59 -130.56
N TYR A 32 77.76 -134.31 -130.27
CA TYR A 32 78.76 -135.32 -129.93
C TYR A 32 79.76 -134.71 -128.98
N GLU A 33 80.35 -135.55 -128.15
CA GLU A 33 81.40 -135.17 -127.21
C GLU A 33 82.76 -135.47 -127.86
N VAL A 34 83.59 -134.44 -128.03
CA VAL A 34 84.95 -134.58 -128.59
C VAL A 34 85.94 -134.58 -127.44
N ILE A 35 86.65 -135.69 -127.28
CA ILE A 35 87.68 -135.85 -126.27
C ILE A 35 89.03 -135.82 -126.99
N LEU A 36 89.74 -134.69 -126.85
CA LEU A 36 91.05 -134.47 -127.47
C LEU A 36 92.18 -135.20 -126.72
N SER A 37 91.96 -135.54 -125.45
CA SER A 37 92.83 -136.39 -124.62
C SER A 37 92.04 -136.94 -123.44
N GLU A 38 92.33 -138.16 -122.98
CA GLU A 38 91.68 -138.74 -121.80
C GLU A 38 92.04 -137.94 -120.54
N PRO A 39 91.07 -137.57 -119.69
CA PRO A 39 91.35 -136.85 -118.45
C PRO A 39 92.14 -137.74 -117.49
N GLU A 40 93.25 -137.21 -116.98
CA GLU A 40 94.10 -137.87 -116.00
C GLU A 40 93.27 -138.24 -114.75
N ILE A 41 93.32 -139.52 -114.40
CA ILE A 41 92.32 -140.25 -113.61
C ILE A 41 91.98 -139.60 -112.24
N LYS A 42 90.65 -139.49 -111.94
CA LYS A 42 89.96 -139.39 -110.63
C LYS A 42 89.90 -138.04 -109.88
N ALA A 43 89.42 -136.96 -110.50
CA ALA A 43 88.85 -135.83 -109.73
C ALA A 43 87.33 -135.98 -109.56
N THR A 44 86.86 -136.19 -108.32
CA THR A 44 85.43 -136.10 -107.96
C THR A 44 85.00 -134.62 -107.98
N PRO A 45 83.75 -134.29 -108.35
CA PRO A 45 83.30 -132.89 -108.39
C PRO A 45 83.44 -132.25 -106.99
N PRO A 46 83.82 -130.96 -106.88
CA PRO A 46 83.96 -130.32 -105.58
C PRO A 46 82.63 -130.41 -104.81
N LYS A 47 82.66 -130.97 -103.59
CA LYS A 47 81.50 -130.96 -102.70
C LYS A 47 81.15 -129.50 -102.41
N ARG A 48 79.90 -129.10 -102.70
CA ARG A 48 79.39 -127.79 -102.30
C ARG A 48 79.57 -127.62 -100.79
N PRO A 49 79.98 -126.44 -100.31
CA PRO A 49 80.11 -126.18 -98.87
C PRO A 49 78.80 -126.52 -98.18
N ASN A 50 78.88 -127.16 -97.00
CA ASN A 50 77.72 -127.53 -96.20
C ASN A 50 76.82 -126.31 -96.01
N SER A 51 75.68 -126.31 -96.70
CA SER A 51 74.61 -125.38 -96.41
C SER A 51 74.23 -125.53 -94.94
N PRO A 52 73.78 -124.46 -94.27
CA PRO A 52 73.35 -124.53 -92.87
C PRO A 52 72.47 -125.76 -92.70
N ALA A 53 72.79 -126.60 -91.70
CA ALA A 53 72.04 -127.82 -91.44
C ALA A 53 70.55 -127.46 -91.47
N ASN A 54 69.75 -128.21 -92.23
CA ASN A 54 68.29 -128.16 -92.20
C ASN A 54 67.85 -128.59 -90.79
N LYS A 55 68.08 -127.73 -89.80
CA LYS A 55 67.33 -127.73 -88.56
C LYS A 55 65.95 -127.33 -89.02
N ASN A 56 65.01 -128.26 -88.92
CA ASN A 56 63.59 -127.99 -89.14
C ASN A 56 63.23 -126.83 -88.21
N VAL A 57 63.21 -125.62 -88.76
CA VAL A 57 62.98 -124.41 -87.97
C VAL A 57 61.54 -124.53 -87.49
N SER A 58 61.36 -124.67 -86.17
CA SER A 58 60.03 -124.77 -85.61
C SER A 58 59.26 -123.49 -85.93
N ILE A 59 57.95 -123.61 -86.14
CA ILE A 59 57.09 -122.47 -86.46
C ILE A 59 57.26 -121.36 -85.40
N GLN A 60 57.43 -121.76 -84.13
CA GLN A 60 57.72 -120.86 -83.01
C GLN A 60 59.02 -120.05 -83.20
N ASP A 61 60.12 -120.68 -83.63
CA ASP A 61 61.41 -120.01 -83.83
C ASP A 61 61.37 -119.02 -85.01
N ILE A 62 60.53 -119.28 -86.01
CA ILE A 62 60.29 -118.37 -87.15
C ILE A 62 59.48 -117.16 -86.67
N GLU A 63 58.40 -117.40 -85.92
CA GLU A 63 57.55 -116.36 -85.35
C GLU A 63 58.33 -115.44 -84.40
N ASP A 64 59.16 -116.01 -83.53
CA ASP A 64 59.98 -115.23 -82.58
C ASP A 64 61.03 -114.38 -83.29
N LYS A 65 61.63 -114.87 -84.39
CA LYS A 65 62.54 -114.06 -85.22
C LYS A 65 61.82 -112.94 -85.96
N LEU A 66 60.60 -113.18 -86.45
CA LEU A 66 59.77 -112.15 -87.08
C LEU A 66 59.33 -111.10 -86.05
N ARG A 67 58.92 -111.54 -84.85
CA ARG A 67 58.60 -110.66 -83.72
C ARG A 67 59.79 -109.83 -83.27
N ALA A 68 60.98 -110.41 -83.14
CA ALA A 68 62.19 -109.66 -82.77
C ALA A 68 62.65 -108.69 -83.88
N ALA A 69 62.34 -108.98 -85.15
CA ALA A 69 62.56 -108.03 -86.24
C ALA A 69 61.54 -106.88 -86.22
N GLU A 70 60.28 -107.19 -85.93
CA GLU A 70 59.18 -106.23 -85.74
C GLU A 70 59.46 -105.29 -84.54
N GLU A 71 59.82 -105.84 -83.38
CA GLU A 71 60.18 -105.08 -82.18
C GLU A 71 61.40 -104.19 -82.42
N ARG A 72 62.42 -104.67 -83.14
CA ARG A 72 63.55 -103.80 -83.52
C ARG A 72 63.13 -102.67 -84.45
N ARG A 73 62.21 -102.92 -85.39
CA ARG A 73 61.66 -101.85 -86.25
C ARG A 73 60.90 -100.82 -85.40
N GLN A 74 60.01 -101.29 -84.53
CA GLN A 74 59.24 -100.43 -83.63
C GLN A 74 60.13 -99.65 -82.66
N GLN A 75 61.20 -100.26 -82.13
CA GLN A 75 62.14 -99.58 -81.25
C GLN A 75 62.90 -98.46 -81.97
N LEU A 76 63.30 -98.68 -83.23
CA LEU A 76 63.94 -97.64 -84.05
C LEU A 76 62.97 -96.51 -84.38
N GLU A 77 61.71 -96.83 -84.69
CA GLU A 77 60.66 -95.84 -84.90
C GLU A 77 60.37 -95.04 -83.62
N LEU A 78 60.26 -95.70 -82.46
CA LEU A 78 60.02 -95.06 -81.18
C LEU A 78 61.19 -94.15 -80.77
N ASN A 79 62.44 -94.60 -80.95
CA ASN A 79 63.62 -93.78 -80.72
C ASN A 79 63.65 -92.55 -81.66
N LYS A 80 63.22 -92.70 -82.92
CA LYS A 80 63.12 -91.59 -83.87
C LYS A 80 62.03 -90.60 -83.46
N VAL A 81 60.86 -91.09 -83.03
CA VAL A 81 59.76 -90.25 -82.53
C VAL A 81 60.18 -89.53 -81.24
N ALA A 82 60.87 -90.20 -80.31
CA ALA A 82 61.37 -89.60 -79.09
C ALA A 82 62.41 -88.50 -79.37
N ALA A 83 63.32 -88.72 -80.32
CA ALA A 83 64.30 -87.70 -80.73
C ALA A 83 63.63 -86.48 -81.38
N LEU A 84 62.61 -86.70 -82.23
CA LEU A 84 61.82 -85.61 -82.83
C LEU A 84 61.02 -84.84 -81.77
N SER A 85 60.38 -85.54 -80.83
CA SER A 85 59.65 -84.93 -79.71
C SER A 85 60.57 -84.07 -78.84
N ALA A 86 61.77 -84.56 -78.51
CA ALA A 86 62.77 -83.79 -77.77
C ALA A 86 63.23 -82.52 -78.53
N GLN A 87 63.39 -82.60 -79.84
CA GLN A 87 63.70 -81.42 -80.66
C GLN A 87 62.57 -80.40 -80.66
N ILE A 88 61.31 -80.85 -80.78
CA ILE A 88 60.12 -79.98 -80.70
C ILE A 88 60.06 -79.30 -79.33
N MET A 89 60.22 -80.05 -78.23
CA MET A 89 60.23 -79.50 -76.88
C MET A 89 61.32 -78.42 -76.70
N LYS A 90 62.51 -78.63 -77.26
CA LYS A 90 63.59 -77.64 -77.20
C LYS A 90 63.25 -76.36 -77.98
N ILE A 91 62.57 -76.48 -79.12
CA ILE A 91 62.08 -75.34 -79.89
C ILE A 91 60.98 -74.60 -79.12
N GLU A 92 60.04 -75.32 -78.53
CA GLU A 92 58.97 -74.73 -77.70
C GLU A 92 59.52 -74.02 -76.47
N GLU A 93 60.51 -74.61 -75.78
CA GLU A 93 61.16 -73.98 -74.62
C GLU A 93 61.94 -72.72 -75.02
N ALA A 94 62.64 -72.76 -76.15
CA ALA A 94 63.31 -71.57 -76.69
C ALA A 94 62.31 -70.46 -77.06
N SER A 95 61.17 -70.82 -77.66
CA SER A 95 60.08 -69.87 -77.95
C SER A 95 59.50 -69.29 -76.66
N ARG A 96 59.22 -70.12 -75.66
CA ARG A 96 58.70 -69.69 -74.37
C ARG A 96 59.65 -68.72 -73.67
N LYS A 97 60.96 -69.02 -73.63
CA LYS A 97 61.96 -68.11 -73.04
C LYS A 97 62.05 -66.78 -73.77
N LYS A 98 61.92 -66.77 -75.10
CA LYS A 98 61.88 -65.54 -75.89
C LYS A 98 60.65 -64.69 -75.52
N ASP A 99 59.48 -65.33 -75.41
CA ASP A 99 58.24 -64.64 -75.04
C ASP A 99 58.29 -64.14 -73.59
N GLU A 100 58.83 -64.92 -72.65
CA GLU A 100 59.05 -64.51 -71.25
C GLU A 100 59.99 -63.31 -71.13
N GLN A 101 61.10 -63.29 -71.88
CA GLN A 101 62.02 -62.14 -71.90
C GLN A 101 61.34 -60.90 -72.48
N THR A 102 60.55 -61.08 -73.55
CA THR A 102 59.80 -59.98 -74.19
C THR A 102 58.76 -59.41 -73.21
N ASN A 103 58.00 -60.26 -72.53
CA ASN A 103 57.01 -59.83 -71.54
C ASN A 103 57.65 -59.16 -70.33
N THR A 104 58.78 -59.68 -69.84
CA THR A 104 59.54 -59.09 -68.73
C THR A 104 60.06 -57.70 -69.11
N PHE A 105 60.59 -57.56 -70.32
CA PHE A 105 61.04 -56.27 -70.84
C PHE A 105 59.89 -55.26 -70.94
N ILE A 106 58.74 -55.68 -71.48
CA ILE A 106 57.54 -54.84 -71.59
C ILE A 106 57.05 -54.42 -70.19
N SER A 107 56.92 -55.35 -69.24
CA SER A 107 56.46 -55.01 -67.89
C SER A 107 57.42 -54.06 -67.19
N THR A 108 58.73 -54.38 -67.19
CA THR A 108 59.74 -53.56 -66.51
C THR A 108 59.76 -52.14 -67.07
N THR A 109 59.64 -52.00 -68.40
CA THR A 109 59.62 -50.68 -69.05
C THR A 109 58.34 -49.90 -68.71
N ARG A 110 57.19 -50.58 -68.68
CA ARG A 110 55.91 -50.00 -68.25
C ARG A 110 55.96 -49.54 -66.80
N ASP A 111 56.39 -50.41 -65.89
CA ASP A 111 56.47 -50.13 -64.46
C ASP A 111 57.46 -48.98 -64.17
N ALA A 112 58.58 -48.90 -64.89
CA ALA A 112 59.54 -47.80 -64.76
C ALA A 112 58.96 -46.45 -65.25
N LEU A 113 58.15 -46.45 -66.29
CA LEU A 113 57.46 -45.24 -66.75
C LEU A 113 56.40 -44.80 -65.74
N GLU A 114 55.61 -45.75 -65.24
CA GLU A 114 54.57 -45.52 -64.24
C GLU A 114 55.17 -44.96 -62.95
N GLN A 115 56.29 -45.53 -62.46
CA GLN A 115 57.01 -45.00 -61.30
C GLN A 115 57.54 -43.58 -61.50
N LYS A 116 58.03 -43.24 -62.71
CA LYS A 116 58.48 -41.88 -63.04
C LYS A 116 57.31 -40.89 -63.04
N MET A 117 56.17 -41.27 -63.61
CA MET A 117 54.95 -40.45 -63.60
C MET A 117 54.45 -40.23 -62.18
N GLU A 118 54.35 -41.30 -61.38
CA GLU A 118 53.92 -41.24 -59.99
C GLU A 118 54.83 -40.34 -59.16
N THR A 119 56.15 -40.47 -59.31
CA THR A 119 57.12 -39.61 -58.63
C THR A 119 56.96 -38.14 -59.03
N HIS A 120 56.71 -37.87 -60.31
CA HIS A 120 56.51 -36.51 -60.80
C HIS A 120 55.21 -35.89 -60.27
N ILE A 121 54.12 -36.66 -60.28
CA ILE A 121 52.83 -36.26 -59.72
C ILE A 121 52.97 -35.99 -58.23
N GLY A 122 53.56 -36.91 -57.47
CA GLY A 122 53.78 -36.75 -56.02
C GLY A 122 54.61 -35.52 -55.68
N LYS A 123 55.69 -35.23 -56.44
CA LYS A 123 56.48 -34.00 -56.26
C LYS A 123 55.65 -32.74 -56.54
N ARG A 124 54.86 -32.75 -57.60
CA ARG A 124 53.98 -31.63 -57.96
C ARG A 124 52.90 -31.40 -56.90
N GLU A 125 52.30 -32.46 -56.40
CA GLU A 125 51.28 -32.40 -55.35
C GLU A 125 51.86 -31.94 -54.02
N ALA A 126 53.04 -32.43 -53.62
CA ALA A 126 53.74 -31.98 -52.44
C ALA A 126 54.01 -30.47 -52.49
N TYR A 127 54.50 -29.96 -53.63
CA TYR A 127 54.71 -28.52 -53.83
C TYR A 127 53.42 -27.70 -53.72
N ILE A 128 52.33 -28.17 -54.36
CA ILE A 128 51.02 -27.51 -54.28
C ILE A 128 50.49 -27.54 -52.84
N ASN A 129 50.64 -28.64 -52.13
CA ASN A 129 50.17 -28.77 -50.75
C ASN A 129 50.98 -27.90 -49.79
N GLU A 130 52.29 -27.77 -49.99
CA GLU A 130 53.13 -26.84 -49.23
C GLU A 130 52.66 -25.38 -49.42
N LEU A 131 52.40 -24.96 -50.67
CA LEU A 131 51.86 -23.63 -50.96
C LEU A 131 50.49 -23.41 -50.32
N LYS A 132 49.59 -24.39 -50.41
CA LYS A 132 48.27 -24.32 -49.77
C LYS A 132 48.38 -24.17 -48.26
N THR A 133 49.30 -24.91 -47.63
CA THR A 133 49.52 -24.86 -46.18
C THR A 133 50.02 -23.49 -45.77
N LYS A 134 51.06 -22.95 -46.44
CA LYS A 134 51.57 -21.59 -46.18
C LYS A 134 50.50 -20.52 -46.33
N MET A 135 49.65 -20.65 -47.35
CA MET A 135 48.58 -19.69 -47.60
C MET A 135 47.47 -19.78 -46.55
N LYS A 136 47.17 -20.99 -46.07
CA LYS A 136 46.25 -21.20 -44.95
C LYS A 136 46.80 -20.60 -43.64
N ASP A 137 48.06 -20.87 -43.30
CA ASP A 137 48.72 -20.31 -42.11
C ASP A 137 48.73 -18.77 -42.13
N HIS A 138 48.92 -18.18 -43.32
CA HIS A 138 48.86 -16.74 -43.49
C HIS A 138 47.45 -16.19 -43.23
N ILE A 139 46.42 -16.82 -43.79
CA ILE A 139 45.02 -16.44 -43.55
C ILE A 139 44.68 -16.56 -42.05
N ASP A 140 45.09 -17.65 -41.40
CA ASP A 140 44.83 -17.88 -39.98
C ASP A 140 45.55 -16.83 -39.10
N THR A 141 46.76 -16.41 -39.49
CA THR A 141 47.50 -15.33 -38.81
C THR A 141 46.84 -13.96 -38.98
N VAL A 142 46.35 -13.66 -40.19
CA VAL A 142 45.60 -12.43 -40.47
C VAL A 142 44.32 -12.41 -39.66
N GLU A 143 43.57 -13.51 -39.61
CA GLU A 143 42.32 -13.61 -38.85
C GLU A 143 42.55 -13.47 -37.34
N LYS A 144 43.61 -14.09 -36.82
CA LYS A 144 44.01 -13.93 -35.42
C LYS A 144 44.35 -12.47 -35.08
N THR A 145 45.03 -11.77 -35.99
CA THR A 145 45.35 -10.34 -35.82
C THR A 145 44.08 -9.49 -35.87
N ARG A 146 43.18 -9.78 -36.81
CA ARG A 146 41.86 -9.11 -36.93
C ARG A 146 41.06 -9.23 -35.63
N LEU A 147 40.92 -10.46 -35.12
CA LEU A 147 40.18 -10.75 -33.90
C LEU A 147 40.81 -10.07 -32.68
N SER A 148 42.14 -10.06 -32.59
CA SER A 148 42.86 -9.36 -31.50
C SER A 148 42.63 -7.84 -31.55
N LEU A 149 42.60 -7.23 -32.72
CA LEU A 149 42.33 -5.79 -32.87
C LEU A 149 40.87 -5.46 -32.54
N GLU A 150 39.93 -6.31 -32.94
CA GLU A 150 38.51 -6.17 -32.60
C GLU A 150 38.30 -6.23 -31.08
N GLN A 151 38.91 -7.22 -30.41
CA GLN A 151 38.87 -7.34 -28.96
C GLN A 151 39.45 -6.10 -28.26
N GLN A 152 40.61 -5.59 -28.71
CA GLN A 152 41.19 -4.38 -28.13
C GLN A 152 40.29 -3.14 -28.32
N CYS A 153 39.65 -3.00 -29.48
CA CYS A 153 38.69 -1.93 -29.72
C CYS A 153 37.48 -2.02 -28.79
N ASP A 154 36.94 -3.21 -28.58
CA ASP A 154 35.80 -3.43 -27.68
C ASP A 154 36.17 -3.20 -26.21
N GLU A 155 37.36 -3.63 -25.77
CA GLU A 155 37.87 -3.35 -24.43
C GLU A 155 38.00 -1.84 -24.18
N VAL A 156 38.53 -1.08 -25.15
CA VAL A 156 38.62 0.38 -25.07
C VAL A 156 37.23 1.02 -25.05
N ARG A 157 36.29 0.54 -25.87
CA ARG A 157 34.90 1.03 -25.89
C ARG A 157 34.23 0.80 -24.53
N SER A 158 34.31 -0.40 -23.97
CA SER A 158 33.73 -0.74 -22.66
C SER A 158 34.32 0.12 -21.55
N ALA A 159 35.65 0.30 -21.53
CA ALA A 159 36.31 1.13 -20.52
C ALA A 159 35.88 2.62 -20.60
N LEU A 160 35.66 3.14 -21.81
CA LEU A 160 35.13 4.50 -22.00
C LEU A 160 33.69 4.61 -21.51
N GLU A 161 32.83 3.63 -21.83
CA GLU A 161 31.44 3.59 -21.39
C GLU A 161 31.32 3.53 -19.86
N ASP A 162 32.11 2.67 -19.20
CA ASP A 162 32.15 2.57 -17.74
C ASP A 162 32.59 3.88 -17.08
N LYS A 163 33.58 4.57 -17.67
CA LYS A 163 34.05 5.86 -17.19
C LYS A 163 32.99 6.95 -17.35
N MET A 164 32.28 6.98 -18.48
CA MET A 164 31.18 7.91 -18.72
C MET A 164 30.02 7.67 -17.76
N ASN A 165 29.64 6.40 -17.55
CA ASN A 165 28.59 6.00 -16.63
C ASN A 165 28.95 6.38 -15.18
N SER A 166 30.17 6.05 -14.74
CA SER A 166 30.68 6.43 -13.42
C SER A 166 30.67 7.94 -13.21
N ALA A 167 31.10 8.73 -14.21
CA ALA A 167 31.07 10.18 -14.16
C ALA A 167 29.63 10.73 -14.13
N SER A 168 28.68 10.08 -14.82
CA SER A 168 27.27 10.45 -14.76
C SER A 168 26.68 10.17 -13.38
N THR A 169 26.85 8.96 -12.85
CA THR A 169 26.39 8.58 -11.51
C THR A 169 26.96 9.53 -10.45
N GLN A 170 28.25 9.88 -10.54
CA GLN A 170 28.86 10.79 -9.58
C GLN A 170 28.27 12.20 -9.66
N ARG A 171 27.95 12.71 -10.86
CA ARG A 171 27.26 13.99 -11.03
C ARG A 171 25.85 13.94 -10.45
N ASP A 172 25.10 12.90 -10.74
CA ASP A 172 23.73 12.72 -10.27
C ASP A 172 23.66 12.59 -8.74
N GLU A 173 24.59 11.86 -8.13
CA GLU A 173 24.70 11.78 -6.68
C GLU A 173 25.02 13.12 -6.03
N ASN A 174 25.88 13.94 -6.64
CA ASN A 174 26.22 15.25 -6.11
C ASN A 174 25.00 16.19 -6.16
N ILE A 175 24.31 16.22 -7.30
CA ILE A 175 23.06 16.97 -7.47
C ILE A 175 22.01 16.49 -6.46
N LYS A 176 21.84 15.18 -6.30
CA LYS A 176 20.92 14.59 -5.32
C LYS A 176 21.24 15.06 -3.90
N LYS A 177 22.50 15.02 -3.48
CA LYS A 177 22.94 15.52 -2.16
C LYS A 177 22.63 17.00 -1.98
N MET A 178 22.80 17.82 -3.02
CA MET A 178 22.47 19.25 -2.97
C MET A 178 20.95 19.46 -2.80
N LEU A 179 20.14 18.74 -3.58
CA LEU A 179 18.68 18.80 -3.49
C LEU A 179 18.15 18.33 -2.14
N GLU A 180 18.72 17.26 -1.56
CA GLU A 180 18.35 16.77 -0.23
C GLU A 180 18.64 17.82 0.85
N ARG A 181 19.79 18.52 0.78
CA ARG A 181 20.12 19.62 1.70
C ARG A 181 19.13 20.79 1.58
N LEU A 182 18.77 21.17 0.36
CA LEU A 182 17.78 22.22 0.11
C LEU A 182 16.41 21.83 0.67
N LYS A 183 15.97 20.60 0.42
CA LYS A 183 14.70 20.06 0.95
C LYS A 183 14.68 20.03 2.47
N ALA A 184 15.77 19.62 3.11
CA ALA A 184 15.90 19.63 4.58
C ALA A 184 15.82 21.06 5.14
N HIS A 185 16.43 22.04 4.47
CA HIS A 185 16.32 23.44 4.84
C HIS A 185 14.90 23.99 4.70
N GLU A 186 14.21 23.71 3.58
CA GLU A 186 12.81 24.07 3.39
C GLU A 186 11.91 23.48 4.48
N GLU A 187 12.17 22.24 4.88
CA GLU A 187 11.44 21.58 5.95
C GLU A 187 11.70 22.22 7.32
N GLN A 188 12.95 22.61 7.60
CA GLN A 188 13.26 23.39 8.80
C GLN A 188 12.51 24.74 8.81
N VAL A 189 12.53 25.47 7.69
CA VAL A 189 11.78 26.74 7.55
C VAL A 189 10.29 26.52 7.79
N ARG A 190 9.71 25.46 7.23
CA ARG A 190 8.29 25.09 7.44
C ARG A 190 8.00 24.82 8.92
N ARG A 191 8.86 24.06 9.60
CA ARG A 191 8.73 23.77 11.03
C ARG A 191 8.78 25.05 11.88
N VAL A 192 9.73 25.94 11.60
CA VAL A 192 9.84 27.23 12.31
C VAL A 192 8.61 28.09 12.08
N LYS A 193 8.12 28.19 10.83
CA LYS A 193 6.88 28.93 10.51
C LYS A 193 5.69 28.35 11.27
N ALA A 194 5.47 27.04 11.22
CA ALA A 194 4.38 26.38 11.93
C ALA A 194 4.45 26.62 13.44
N SER A 195 5.63 26.45 14.05
CA SER A 195 5.83 26.72 15.49
C SER A 195 5.54 28.17 15.86
N ASN A 196 5.95 29.13 15.02
CA ASN A 196 5.64 30.54 15.26
C ASN A 196 4.14 30.81 15.11
N THR A 197 3.47 30.23 14.10
CA THR A 197 2.02 30.34 13.94
C THR A 197 1.28 29.82 15.17
N GLU A 198 1.68 28.67 15.72
CA GLU A 198 1.09 28.13 16.96
C GLU A 198 1.28 29.08 18.15
N LYS A 199 2.49 29.64 18.32
CA LYS A 199 2.76 30.63 19.38
C LYS A 199 1.90 31.88 19.22
N PHE A 200 1.73 32.37 17.99
CA PHE A 200 0.86 33.53 17.73
C PHE A 200 -0.60 33.20 18.04
N GLN A 201 -1.09 32.02 17.66
CA GLN A 201 -2.44 31.59 17.98
C GLN A 201 -2.66 31.48 19.50
N GLN A 202 -1.68 30.95 20.24
CA GLN A 202 -1.74 30.88 21.70
C GLN A 202 -1.79 32.28 22.33
N LEU A 203 -0.98 33.22 21.84
CA LEU A 203 -1.00 34.62 22.31
C LEU A 203 -2.34 35.30 21.99
N GLU A 204 -2.87 35.12 20.78
CA GLU A 204 -4.16 35.64 20.35
C GLU A 204 -5.29 35.11 21.24
N ASN A 205 -5.34 33.79 21.48
CA ASN A 205 -6.30 33.18 22.39
C ASN A 205 -6.16 33.72 23.82
N THR A 206 -4.93 33.87 24.33
CA THR A 206 -4.68 34.43 25.67
C THR A 206 -5.16 35.87 25.78
N ILE A 207 -4.93 36.70 24.75
CA ILE A 207 -5.41 38.08 24.71
C ILE A 207 -6.94 38.09 24.69
N GLN A 208 -7.56 37.26 23.85
CA GLN A 208 -9.00 37.15 23.73
C GLN A 208 -9.65 36.73 25.05
N GLU A 209 -9.13 35.70 25.72
CA GLU A 209 -9.58 35.26 27.04
C GLU A 209 -9.50 36.38 28.09
N LYS A 210 -8.41 37.16 28.10
CA LYS A 210 -8.27 38.30 29.01
C LYS A 210 -9.28 39.40 28.72
N LEU A 211 -9.58 39.68 27.46
CA LEU A 211 -10.61 40.64 27.06
C LEU A 211 -12.00 40.17 27.49
N ASP A 212 -12.32 38.90 27.30
CA ASP A 212 -13.60 38.32 27.70
C ASP A 212 -13.77 38.31 29.21
N GLN A 213 -12.72 37.96 29.96
CA GLN A 213 -12.71 38.06 31.43
C GLN A 213 -12.89 39.50 31.90
N ALA A 214 -12.21 40.47 31.27
CA ALA A 214 -12.36 41.89 31.60
C ALA A 214 -13.78 42.39 31.32
N LYS A 215 -14.37 41.98 30.19
CA LYS A 215 -15.77 42.28 29.83
C LYS A 215 -16.74 41.69 30.85
N LEU A 216 -16.58 40.42 31.20
CA LEU A 216 -17.42 39.73 32.18
C LEU A 216 -17.33 40.40 33.55
N ARG A 217 -16.13 40.75 34.02
CA ARG A 217 -15.95 41.48 35.29
C ARG A 217 -16.64 42.85 35.25
N ARG A 218 -16.55 43.57 34.14
CA ARG A 218 -17.24 44.86 33.96
C ARG A 218 -18.76 44.68 34.04
N GLU A 219 -19.31 43.68 33.34
CA GLU A 219 -20.74 43.36 33.37
C GLU A 219 -21.21 42.95 34.77
N GLN A 220 -20.42 42.14 35.48
CA GLN A 220 -20.70 41.76 36.87
C GLN A 220 -20.73 42.97 37.80
N LEU A 221 -19.74 43.87 37.71
CA LEU A 221 -19.70 45.10 38.51
C LEU A 221 -20.89 46.02 38.20
N GLU A 222 -21.25 46.16 36.92
CA GLU A 222 -22.41 46.95 36.50
C GLU A 222 -23.72 46.34 37.03
N GLN A 223 -23.86 45.02 36.95
CA GLN A 223 -25.02 44.29 37.46
C GLN A 223 -25.13 44.42 38.98
N GLU A 224 -24.02 44.26 39.71
CA GLU A 224 -23.97 44.44 41.16
C GLU A 224 -24.37 45.87 41.57
N GLN A 225 -23.90 46.88 40.83
CA GLN A 225 -24.33 48.27 41.05
C GLN A 225 -25.82 48.48 40.77
N LYS A 226 -26.34 47.93 39.67
CA LYS A 226 -27.78 47.97 39.35
C LYS A 226 -28.62 47.30 40.45
N ASP A 227 -28.18 46.16 40.97
CA ASP A 227 -28.90 45.44 42.02
C ASP A 227 -28.84 46.16 43.38
N LYS A 228 -27.72 46.80 43.71
CA LYS A 228 -27.63 47.72 44.88
C LYS A 228 -28.61 48.88 44.75
N LEU A 229 -28.69 49.51 43.58
CA LEU A 229 -29.64 50.60 43.31
C LEU A 229 -31.10 50.12 43.39
N ARG A 230 -31.41 48.94 42.81
CA ARG A 230 -32.74 48.31 42.92
C ARG A 230 -33.11 48.08 44.37
N THR A 231 -32.21 47.49 45.17
CA THR A 231 -32.44 47.20 46.59
C THR A 231 -32.68 48.48 47.39
N HIS A 232 -31.88 49.54 47.16
CA HIS A 232 -32.10 50.84 47.78
C HIS A 232 -33.48 51.42 47.43
N ASN A 233 -33.88 51.32 46.16
CA ASN A 233 -35.19 51.80 45.72
C ASN A 233 -36.34 50.98 46.33
N THR A 234 -36.20 49.65 46.41
CA THR A 234 -37.18 48.77 47.09
C THR A 234 -37.31 49.16 48.56
N ARG A 235 -36.20 49.35 49.27
CA ARG A 235 -36.23 49.79 50.68
C ARG A 235 -36.89 51.16 50.83
N ALA A 236 -36.67 52.08 49.89
CA ALA A 236 -37.36 53.37 49.91
C ALA A 236 -38.88 53.23 49.70
N VAL A 237 -39.30 52.32 48.81
CA VAL A 237 -40.72 51.99 48.61
C VAL A 237 -41.31 51.34 49.86
N GLU A 238 -40.61 50.40 50.49
CA GLU A 238 -41.02 49.75 51.74
C GLU A 238 -41.13 50.73 52.92
N ILE A 239 -40.20 51.69 53.02
CA ILE A 239 -40.28 52.74 54.05
C ILE A 239 -41.50 53.64 53.79
N LYS A 240 -41.76 54.01 52.53
CA LYS A 240 -42.95 54.79 52.16
C LYS A 240 -44.25 54.04 52.47
N SER A 241 -44.32 52.75 52.14
CA SER A 241 -45.51 51.94 52.46
C SER A 241 -45.69 51.79 53.97
N PHE A 242 -44.61 51.57 54.74
CA PHE A 242 -44.67 51.52 56.20
C PHE A 242 -45.10 52.87 56.81
N GLN A 243 -44.62 53.99 56.27
CA GLN A 243 -45.07 55.32 56.68
C GLN A 243 -46.55 55.54 56.37
N GLU A 244 -47.05 55.12 55.20
CA GLU A 244 -48.47 55.20 54.87
C GLU A 244 -49.33 54.33 55.79
N VAL A 245 -48.93 53.09 56.05
CA VAL A 245 -49.61 52.22 57.04
C VAL A 245 -49.61 52.87 58.43
N ARG A 246 -48.50 53.50 58.85
CA ARG A 246 -48.43 54.17 60.15
C ARG A 246 -49.29 55.43 60.20
N LYS A 247 -49.40 56.19 59.10
CA LYS A 247 -50.32 57.33 58.99
C LYS A 247 -51.76 56.87 59.08
N THR A 248 -52.15 55.79 58.39
CA THR A 248 -53.51 55.25 58.48
C THR A 248 -53.80 54.70 59.87
N GLU A 249 -52.85 54.04 60.53
CA GLU A 249 -52.97 53.62 61.94
C GLU A 249 -53.12 54.80 62.92
N VAL A 250 -52.39 55.89 62.72
CA VAL A 250 -52.54 57.10 63.54
C VAL A 250 -53.88 57.76 63.27
N SER A 251 -54.29 57.85 62.01
CA SER A 251 -55.60 58.40 61.61
C SER A 251 -56.74 57.60 62.25
N THR A 252 -56.72 56.28 62.15
CA THR A 252 -57.72 55.40 62.78
C THR A 252 -57.71 55.50 64.30
N LYS A 253 -56.54 55.63 64.94
CA LYS A 253 -56.45 55.89 66.40
C LYS A 253 -57.04 57.24 66.79
N VAL A 254 -56.81 58.30 66.00
CA VAL A 254 -57.39 59.64 66.23
C VAL A 254 -58.90 59.58 66.04
N GLU A 255 -59.38 58.95 64.98
CA GLU A 255 -60.80 58.77 64.68
C GLU A 255 -61.51 57.97 65.79
N THR A 256 -60.90 56.89 66.27
CA THR A 256 -61.42 56.11 67.41
C THR A 256 -61.48 56.94 68.70
N LYS A 257 -60.46 57.77 68.97
CA LYS A 257 -60.46 58.68 70.12
C LYS A 257 -61.51 59.77 70.00
N LEU A 258 -61.69 60.35 68.81
CA LEU A 258 -62.74 61.33 68.52
C LEU A 258 -64.12 60.71 68.72
N MET A 259 -64.39 59.55 68.12
CA MET A 259 -65.63 58.79 68.32
C MET A 259 -65.90 58.51 69.82
N SER A 260 -64.88 58.11 70.58
CA SER A 260 -65.03 57.87 72.03
C SER A 260 -65.29 59.16 72.81
N ALA A 261 -64.65 60.27 72.43
CA ALA A 261 -64.89 61.59 73.02
C ALA A 261 -66.30 62.10 72.68
N GLU A 262 -66.76 61.86 71.46
CA GLU A 262 -68.09 62.22 70.98
C GLU A 262 -69.17 61.41 71.72
N GLN A 263 -69.00 60.09 71.86
CA GLN A 263 -69.86 59.25 72.70
C GLN A 263 -69.89 59.68 74.17
N LYS A 264 -68.76 60.14 74.73
CA LYS A 264 -68.72 60.67 76.11
C LYS A 264 -69.46 62.00 76.22
N ARG A 265 -69.29 62.90 75.24
CA ARG A 265 -69.97 64.19 75.17
C ARG A 265 -71.48 64.02 74.96
N GLU A 266 -71.89 63.07 74.13
CA GLU A 266 -73.28 62.64 73.93
C GLU A 266 -73.90 62.16 75.24
N LYS A 267 -73.21 61.26 75.98
CA LYS A 267 -73.65 60.80 77.30
C LYS A 267 -73.75 61.92 78.32
N GLU A 268 -72.82 62.89 78.29
CA GLU A 268 -72.87 64.04 79.19
C GLU A 268 -74.00 65.01 78.84
N LEU A 269 -74.24 65.24 77.55
CA LEU A 269 -75.40 66.00 77.06
C LEU A 269 -76.71 65.34 77.47
N GLN A 270 -76.83 64.01 77.32
CA GLN A 270 -78.00 63.25 77.78
C GLN A 270 -78.23 63.42 79.29
N ARG A 271 -77.18 63.30 80.12
CA ARG A 271 -77.28 63.56 81.57
C ARG A 271 -77.73 64.99 81.88
N LYS A 272 -77.20 66.00 81.18
CA LYS A 272 -77.61 67.40 81.37
C LYS A 272 -79.07 67.61 80.96
N LEU A 273 -79.52 67.00 79.87
CA LEU A 273 -80.92 67.04 79.42
C LEU A 273 -81.87 66.41 80.45
N GLU A 274 -81.44 65.32 81.08
CA GLU A 274 -82.19 64.63 82.13
C GLU A 274 -82.30 65.49 83.41
N ILE A 275 -81.22 66.19 83.79
CA ILE A 275 -81.23 67.16 84.90
C ILE A 275 -82.15 68.36 84.58
N VAL A 276 -82.13 68.88 83.36
CA VAL A 276 -83.01 69.98 82.95
C VAL A 276 -84.47 69.57 82.99
N LYS A 277 -84.82 68.35 82.52
CA LYS A 277 -86.18 67.81 82.67
C LYS A 277 -86.63 67.78 84.14
N LYS A 278 -85.78 67.25 85.02
CA LYS A 278 -86.08 67.12 86.45
C LYS A 278 -86.21 68.47 87.17
N ASN A 279 -85.43 69.47 86.76
CA ASN A 279 -85.56 70.83 87.29
C ASN A 279 -86.82 71.54 86.79
N ASN A 280 -87.25 71.28 85.54
CA ASN A 280 -88.48 71.85 85.00
C ASN A 280 -89.73 71.30 85.71
N GLU A 281 -89.75 69.99 86.02
CA GLU A 281 -90.79 69.37 86.85
C GLU A 281 -90.86 70.01 88.25
N ARG A 282 -89.69 70.23 88.88
CA ARG A 282 -89.59 70.90 90.19
C ARG A 282 -90.00 72.38 90.15
N GLN A 283 -89.85 73.04 89.01
CA GLN A 283 -90.23 74.44 88.83
C GLN A 283 -91.75 74.61 88.75
N GLU A 284 -92.46 73.65 88.16
CA GLU A 284 -93.93 73.65 88.14
C GLU A 284 -94.52 73.34 89.53
N GLU A 285 -93.94 72.42 90.30
CA GLU A 285 -94.35 72.16 91.70
C GLU A 285 -94.19 73.41 92.61
N ILE A 286 -93.13 74.20 92.39
CA ILE A 286 -92.88 75.43 93.17
C ILE A 286 -93.85 76.54 92.78
N LYS A 287 -94.26 76.65 91.50
CA LYS A 287 -95.27 77.65 91.08
C LYS A 287 -96.62 77.38 91.72
N GLU A 288 -97.07 76.12 91.75
CA GLU A 288 -98.34 75.73 92.36
C GLU A 288 -98.36 76.03 93.87
N THR A 289 -97.23 75.84 94.55
CA THR A 289 -97.09 76.15 95.99
C THR A 289 -97.13 77.67 96.26
N ILE A 290 -96.54 78.50 95.39
CA ILE A 290 -96.52 79.97 95.56
C ILE A 290 -97.92 80.58 95.33
N GLU A 291 -98.71 80.04 94.40
CA GLU A 291 -100.07 80.53 94.11
C GLU A 291 -101.02 80.30 95.30
N VAL A 292 -100.98 79.11 95.90
CA VAL A 292 -101.77 78.78 97.11
C VAL A 292 -101.39 79.67 98.31
N THR A 293 -100.09 79.96 98.48
CA THR A 293 -99.62 80.78 99.61
C THR A 293 -99.97 82.27 99.43
N GLY A 294 -100.05 82.75 98.17
CA GLY A 294 -100.38 84.13 97.82
C GLY A 294 -101.83 84.52 98.13
N GLU A 295 -102.79 83.61 97.96
CA GLU A 295 -104.20 83.86 98.25
C GLU A 295 -104.52 83.89 99.76
N VAL A 296 -103.83 83.06 100.56
CA VAL A 296 -103.97 83.02 102.03
C VAL A 296 -103.47 84.33 102.67
N LEU A 297 -102.35 84.87 102.22
CA LEU A 297 -101.81 86.13 102.74
C LEU A 297 -102.65 87.36 102.36
N LYS A 298 -103.31 87.35 101.20
CA LYS A 298 -104.23 88.44 100.78
C LYS A 298 -105.49 88.47 101.64
N THR A 299 -106.06 87.31 101.98
CA THR A 299 -107.25 87.20 102.83
C THR A 299 -106.96 87.55 104.30
N GLU A 300 -105.78 87.17 104.83
CA GLU A 300 -105.35 87.61 106.17
C GLU A 300 -105.09 89.12 106.26
N ARG A 301 -104.53 89.73 105.20
CA ARG A 301 -104.24 91.17 105.17
C ARG A 301 -105.51 92.03 105.16
N SER A 302 -106.58 91.59 104.48
CA SER A 302 -107.90 92.26 104.56
C SER A 302 -108.51 92.19 105.96
N LYS A 303 -108.49 91.02 106.61
CA LYS A 303 -109.01 90.86 107.99
C LYS A 303 -108.25 91.71 109.01
N ARG A 304 -106.94 91.86 108.87
CA ARG A 304 -106.10 92.75 109.70
C ARG A 304 -106.43 94.24 109.51
N LEU A 305 -106.83 94.65 108.31
CA LEU A 305 -107.17 96.03 108.00
C LEU A 305 -108.54 96.41 108.57
N GLU A 306 -109.51 95.49 108.49
CA GLU A 306 -110.83 95.62 109.11
C GLU A 306 -110.73 95.72 110.64
N THR A 307 -109.93 94.86 111.27
CA THR A 307 -109.70 94.89 112.74
C THR A 307 -109.07 96.21 113.20
N LYS A 308 -108.18 96.80 112.39
CA LYS A 308 -107.56 98.11 112.71
C LYS A 308 -108.52 99.28 112.58
N LEU A 309 -109.47 99.22 111.65
CA LEU A 309 -110.55 100.21 111.54
C LEU A 309 -111.49 100.16 112.75
N THR A 310 -111.86 98.97 113.21
CA THR A 310 -112.69 98.80 114.43
C THR A 310 -112.00 99.34 115.69
N VAL A 311 -110.68 99.12 115.83
CA VAL A 311 -109.89 99.66 116.94
C VAL A 311 -109.76 101.18 116.87
N ALA A 312 -109.69 101.76 115.67
CA ALA A 312 -109.67 103.21 115.47
C ALA A 312 -111.01 103.87 115.89
N GLU A 313 -112.14 103.20 115.66
CA GLU A 313 -113.47 103.68 116.09
C GLU A 313 -113.67 103.57 117.61
N GLN A 314 -113.29 102.45 118.23
CA GLN A 314 -113.37 102.29 119.69
C GLN A 314 -112.48 103.28 120.46
N ASN A 315 -111.32 103.66 119.93
CA ASN A 315 -110.44 104.65 120.56
C ASN A 315 -110.96 106.09 120.40
N ARG A 316 -111.68 106.40 119.32
CA ARG A 316 -112.37 107.69 119.15
C ARG A 316 -113.55 107.82 120.13
N GLU A 317 -114.27 106.73 120.39
CA GLU A 317 -115.33 106.64 121.39
C GLU A 317 -114.80 106.87 122.83
N LYS A 318 -113.68 106.22 123.20
CA LYS A 318 -113.07 106.32 124.53
C LYS A 318 -112.51 107.71 124.88
N GLU A 319 -111.95 108.45 123.93
CA GLU A 319 -111.34 109.75 124.24
C GLU A 319 -112.38 110.90 124.27
N ILE A 320 -113.49 110.77 123.53
CA ILE A 320 -114.64 111.67 123.68
C ILE A 320 -115.19 111.57 125.12
N GLN A 321 -115.20 110.38 125.73
CA GLN A 321 -115.52 110.23 127.16
C GLN A 321 -114.49 110.91 128.08
N ARG A 322 -113.19 110.89 127.73
CA ARG A 322 -112.12 111.54 128.52
C ARG A 322 -112.20 113.08 128.45
N LYS A 323 -112.62 113.64 127.31
CA LYS A 323 -112.91 115.08 127.16
C LYS A 323 -114.12 115.53 128.00
N LEU A 324 -115.12 114.67 128.21
CA LEU A 324 -116.26 114.93 129.11
C LEU A 324 -115.86 114.95 130.60
N GLU A 325 -114.83 114.19 130.98
CA GLU A 325 -114.43 114.03 132.38
C GLU A 325 -113.58 115.20 132.93
N VAL A 326 -112.79 115.89 132.10
CA VAL A 326 -111.92 116.99 132.56
C VAL A 326 -112.54 118.37 132.36
N ILE A 327 -113.58 118.50 131.53
CA ILE A 327 -114.49 119.66 131.59
C ILE A 327 -115.09 119.81 133.00
N LYS A 328 -115.38 118.71 133.72
CA LYS A 328 -115.73 118.74 135.16
C LYS A 328 -114.59 119.22 136.08
N LYS A 329 -113.33 119.16 135.64
CA LYS A 329 -112.15 119.57 136.44
C LYS A 329 -111.77 121.03 136.18
N ASN A 330 -112.02 121.54 134.98
CA ASN A 330 -112.04 122.98 134.68
C ASN A 330 -113.01 123.76 135.60
N GLU A 331 -114.06 123.10 136.11
CA GLU A 331 -114.99 123.71 137.07
C GLU A 331 -114.39 123.89 138.49
N ARG A 332 -113.63 122.91 139.01
CA ARG A 332 -113.07 122.97 140.37
C ARG A 332 -111.92 123.96 140.55
N ARG A 333 -111.10 124.23 139.53
CA ARG A 333 -109.94 125.13 139.66
C ARG A 333 -110.21 126.57 139.24
N ALA A 334 -111.28 126.81 138.47
CA ALA A 334 -111.92 128.12 138.36
C ALA A 334 -112.36 128.67 139.74
N GLU A 335 -112.55 127.81 140.76
CA GLU A 335 -112.75 128.23 142.15
C GLU A 335 -111.48 128.80 142.80
N ILE A 336 -110.30 128.28 142.45
CA ILE A 336 -109.02 128.74 143.03
C ILE A 336 -108.57 130.07 142.42
N VAL A 337 -108.96 130.35 141.18
CA VAL A 337 -108.86 131.69 140.54
C VAL A 337 -109.50 132.79 141.40
N ARG A 338 -110.40 132.49 142.36
CA ARG A 338 -111.05 133.51 143.20
C ARG A 338 -110.29 133.88 144.48
N GLN A 339 -109.45 133.01 145.05
CA GLN A 339 -108.85 133.28 146.38
C GLN A 339 -107.55 134.09 146.34
N ASN A 340 -106.59 133.76 145.48
CA ASN A 340 -105.28 134.43 145.56
C ASN A 340 -105.22 135.77 144.82
N LYS A 341 -106.19 136.06 143.95
CA LYS A 341 -106.41 137.39 143.36
C LYS A 341 -107.04 138.38 144.36
N ALA A 342 -107.55 137.92 145.51
CA ALA A 342 -108.11 138.77 146.55
C ALA A 342 -107.07 139.22 147.60
N ASN A 343 -105.93 138.51 147.75
CA ASN A 343 -104.96 138.82 148.80
C ASN A 343 -103.84 139.75 148.34
N ASN A 344 -104.23 140.99 148.08
CA ASN A 344 -103.39 142.17 148.30
C ASN A 344 -102.56 142.64 147.10
N ILE A 345 -103.29 143.14 146.11
CA ILE A 345 -103.21 144.58 145.79
C ILE A 345 -104.07 145.31 146.84
N SER A 346 -103.46 145.50 148.00
CA SER A 346 -103.74 146.39 149.14
C SER A 346 -102.45 146.26 149.95
N GLU A 347 -101.35 146.88 149.54
CA GLU A 347 -101.12 148.28 149.15
C GLU A 347 -100.41 148.34 147.77
N ASN A 348 -100.57 149.28 146.84
CA ASN A 348 -101.24 150.56 146.69
C ASN A 348 -100.99 150.98 145.22
N GLN A 349 -101.85 151.69 144.50
CA GLN A 349 -103.17 152.24 144.75
C GLN A 349 -103.62 152.89 143.44
N ALA A 350 -104.91 152.85 143.15
CA ALA A 350 -105.48 153.55 142.00
C ALA A 350 -105.54 155.06 142.25
N VAL A 351 -104.93 155.91 141.40
CA VAL A 351 -105.47 157.20 140.88
C VAL A 351 -104.58 157.77 139.74
N ALA A 352 -105.17 158.53 138.80
CA ALA A 352 -104.65 159.76 138.15
C ALA A 352 -103.52 159.63 137.08
N SER A 353 -103.62 160.35 135.94
CA SER A 353 -103.24 161.76 135.67
C SER A 353 -101.77 161.94 135.28
N SER A 354 -101.54 162.75 134.23
CA SER A 354 -100.34 163.55 133.91
C SER A 354 -98.95 162.88 133.85
N GLY A 355 -98.19 163.23 132.80
CA GLY A 355 -96.72 163.19 132.83
C GLY A 355 -96.10 161.92 132.29
#